data_AF-A0A7S0M940-F1
#
_entry.id   AF-A0A7S0M940-F1
#
_cell.length_a   1.000
_cell.length_b   1.000
_cell.length_c   1.000
_cell.angle_alpha   90.00
_cell.angle_beta   90.00
_cell.angle_gamma   90.00
#
_symmetry.space_group_name_H-M   'P 1'
#
loop_
_entity.id
_entity.type
_entity.pdbx_description
1 polymer ?
#
loop_
_entity_poly.entity_id
_entity_poly.type
_entity_poly.pdbx_seq_one_letter_code
_entity_poly.pdbx_strand_id
1 'polypeptide(L)'
;DQPNFDERTCTVWMLGVKYDLGGKTAPSQDGSVHSTAQKIGPENPSSSDEGHAFKHDIQSRFWLTYRRNFVPIRNSSLTSDAGWGCMLRSGQMMIAQALAHHKLGRSWRLPCPTAASSPAGALP
;
A
#
# COMPACT_ATOMS: atom_id res chain seq x y z
N ASP A 1 10.12 6.04 -32.64
CA ASP A 1 10.30 6.41 -31.23
C ASP A 1 10.06 5.22 -30.33
N GLN A 2 11.14 4.50 -30.00
CA GLN A 2 11.13 3.49 -28.94
C GLN A 2 11.14 4.25 -27.60
N PRO A 3 10.30 3.89 -26.61
CA PRO A 3 10.40 4.50 -25.30
C PRO A 3 11.77 4.14 -24.72
N ASN A 4 12.61 5.16 -24.53
CA ASN A 4 13.87 5.04 -23.82
C ASN A 4 13.56 4.55 -22.41
N PHE A 5 13.86 3.29 -22.11
CA PHE A 5 13.75 2.71 -20.78
C PHE A 5 14.96 3.21 -19.97
N ASP A 6 14.98 4.51 -19.71
CA ASP A 6 16.04 5.17 -18.95
C ASP A 6 16.10 4.63 -17.51
N GLU A 7 17.33 4.47 -17.06
CA GLU A 7 17.76 3.82 -15.83
C GLU A 7 17.03 4.26 -14.54
N ARG A 8 16.58 3.25 -13.78
CA ARG A 8 16.47 3.18 -12.29
C ARG A 8 15.45 4.07 -11.57
N THR A 9 14.31 4.37 -12.16
CA THR A 9 13.14 4.80 -11.37
C THR A 9 12.34 3.56 -10.93
N CYS A 10 12.39 3.20 -9.64
CA CYS A 10 11.53 2.15 -9.08
C CYS A 10 10.16 2.77 -8.74
N THR A 11 9.44 3.23 -9.76
CA THR A 11 8.12 3.82 -9.59
C THR A 11 7.05 2.73 -9.63
N VAL A 12 6.13 2.74 -8.67
CA VAL A 12 4.98 1.84 -8.63
C VAL A 12 3.68 2.63 -8.64
N TRP A 13 2.72 2.22 -9.48
CA TRP A 13 1.37 2.75 -9.46
C TRP A 13 0.44 1.80 -8.73
N MET A 14 -0.30 2.33 -7.76
CA MET A 14 -1.32 1.60 -7.02
C MET A 14 -2.61 2.39 -7.09
N LEU A 15 -3.65 1.84 -7.75
CA LEU A 15 -5.01 2.41 -7.79
C LEU A 15 -5.03 3.94 -8.03
N GLY A 16 -4.31 4.43 -9.03
CA GLY A 16 -4.25 5.86 -9.39
C GLY A 16 -3.30 6.73 -8.56
N VAL A 17 -2.49 6.15 -7.67
CA VAL A 17 -1.44 6.86 -6.90
C VAL A 17 -0.07 6.35 -7.33
N LYS A 18 0.85 7.27 -7.58
CA LYS A 18 2.25 7.00 -7.92
C LYS A 18 3.09 6.98 -6.64
N TYR A 19 3.99 6.00 -6.52
CA TYR A 19 4.97 5.87 -5.45
C TYR A 19 6.37 5.80 -6.05
N ASP A 20 7.31 6.58 -5.52
CA ASP A 20 8.69 6.63 -5.99
C ASP A 20 9.63 5.93 -4.99
N LEU A 21 9.90 4.64 -5.19
CA LEU A 21 10.59 3.80 -4.20
C LEU A 21 12.12 3.98 -4.18
N GLY A 22 12.65 4.87 -5.01
CA GLY A 22 14.08 5.15 -5.14
C GLY A 22 14.87 4.05 -5.85
N GLY A 23 15.68 4.43 -6.84
CA GLY A 23 16.80 3.63 -7.33
C GLY A 23 18.09 4.06 -6.62
N LYS A 24 19.05 3.14 -6.43
CA LYS A 24 20.41 3.54 -6.04
C LYS A 24 20.95 4.47 -7.13
N THR A 25 21.06 5.76 -6.83
CA THR A 25 21.99 6.64 -7.52
C THR A 25 23.34 5.93 -7.49
N ALA A 26 23.90 5.63 -8.66
CA ALA A 26 25.31 5.24 -8.71
C ALA A 26 26.12 6.33 -8.00
N PRO A 27 27.21 5.99 -7.28
CA PRO A 27 28.11 7.01 -6.79
C PRO A 27 28.71 7.70 -8.01
N SER A 28 28.26 8.93 -8.30
CA SER A 28 29.00 9.85 -9.17
C SER A 28 30.27 10.22 -8.41
N GLN A 29 31.36 9.51 -8.68
CA GLN A 29 32.68 10.09 -8.51
C GLN A 29 32.84 11.13 -9.62
N ASP A 30 32.54 12.38 -9.31
CA ASP A 30 33.35 13.47 -9.83
C ASP A 30 33.36 14.61 -8.80
N GLY A 31 34.56 14.94 -8.33
CA GLY A 31 34.74 15.97 -7.32
C GLY A 31 34.78 17.35 -7.98
N SER A 32 34.03 18.31 -7.45
CA SER A 32 34.49 19.70 -7.40
C SER A 32 33.66 20.53 -6.43
N VAL A 33 34.39 21.22 -5.57
CA VAL A 33 33.99 22.16 -4.53
C VAL A 33 33.26 23.37 -5.12
N HIS A 34 32.09 23.74 -4.58
CA HIS A 34 31.80 25.12 -4.18
C HIS A 34 30.55 25.19 -3.30
N SER A 35 30.69 25.93 -2.20
CA SER A 35 29.74 26.08 -1.10
C SER A 35 28.60 27.06 -1.43
N THR A 36 27.53 26.97 -0.62
CA THR A 36 26.57 28.05 -0.28
C THR A 36 25.31 28.19 -1.15
N ALA A 37 24.25 27.46 -0.78
CA ALA A 37 22.87 27.96 -0.72
C ALA A 37 21.98 26.93 0.00
N GLN A 38 21.60 27.24 1.24
CA GLN A 38 20.60 26.49 2.01
C GLN A 38 19.24 26.67 1.35
N LYS A 39 18.82 25.68 0.55
CA LYS A 39 17.50 25.66 -0.09
C LYS A 39 16.49 25.09 0.91
N ILE A 40 15.83 25.98 1.67
CA ILE A 40 14.60 25.66 2.40
C ILE A 40 13.50 25.51 1.34
N GLY A 41 13.47 24.35 0.68
CA GLY A 41 12.33 23.87 -0.09
C GLY A 41 11.58 22.83 0.72
N PRO A 42 10.33 22.46 0.37
CA PRO A 42 9.63 21.37 1.04
C PRO A 42 10.53 20.15 1.02
N GLU A 43 10.78 19.55 2.18
CA GLU A 43 11.61 18.36 2.27
C GLU A 43 11.05 17.28 1.32
N ASN A 44 11.83 16.88 0.31
CA ASN A 44 11.44 15.74 -0.50
C ASN A 44 11.43 14.52 0.43
N PRO A 45 10.32 13.76 0.51
CA PRO A 45 10.25 12.57 1.34
C PRO A 45 11.39 11.62 0.96
N SER A 46 12.06 11.05 1.96
CA SER A 46 13.13 10.10 1.70
C SER A 46 12.54 8.86 1.00
N SER A 47 13.33 8.15 0.17
CA SER A 47 12.84 6.94 -0.51
C SER A 47 12.33 5.87 0.45
N SER A 48 12.86 5.84 1.68
CA SER A 48 12.31 5.02 2.76
C SER A 48 10.87 5.39 3.10
N ASP A 49 10.55 6.67 3.21
CA ASP A 49 9.20 7.15 3.56
C ASP A 49 8.18 6.76 2.48
N GLU A 50 8.56 6.87 1.20
CA GLU A 50 7.75 6.42 0.07
C GLU A 50 7.50 4.91 0.10
N GLY A 51 8.52 4.11 0.43
CA GLY A 51 8.38 2.67 0.62
C GLY A 51 7.41 2.31 1.75
N HIS A 52 7.49 3.04 2.87
CA HIS A 52 6.56 2.88 3.98
C HIS A 52 5.13 3.28 3.58
N ALA A 53 4.95 4.38 2.85
CA ALA A 53 3.66 4.85 2.36
C ALA A 53 3.02 3.84 1.38
N PHE A 54 3.81 3.27 0.47
CA PHE A 54 3.36 2.23 -0.45
C PHE A 54 2.92 0.96 0.29
N LYS A 55 3.75 0.49 1.24
CA LYS A 55 3.42 -0.69 2.06
C LYS A 55 2.13 -0.48 2.84
N HIS A 56 1.96 0.69 3.45
CA HIS A 56 0.76 1.04 4.21
C HIS A 56 -0.48 1.14 3.31
N ASP A 57 -0.33 1.64 2.07
CA ASP A 57 -1.39 1.65 1.06
C ASP A 57 -1.87 0.23 0.73
N ILE A 58 -0.95 -0.68 0.41
CA ILE A 58 -1.27 -2.08 0.10
C ILE A 58 -1.93 -2.77 1.31
N GLN A 59 -1.37 -2.61 2.51
CA GLN A 59 -1.92 -3.21 3.73
C GLN A 59 -3.33 -2.71 4.03
N SER A 60 -3.68 -1.51 3.57
CA SER A 60 -5.00 -0.92 3.75
C SER A 60 -6.03 -1.38 2.72
N ARG A 61 -5.71 -2.30 1.82
CA ARG A 61 -6.65 -2.83 0.82
C ARG A 61 -7.27 -4.14 1.29
N PHE A 62 -8.50 -4.38 0.88
CA PHE A 62 -9.22 -5.61 1.21
C PHE A 62 -8.54 -6.80 0.54
N TRP A 63 -8.07 -7.72 1.36
CA TRP A 63 -7.56 -9.01 0.90
C TRP A 63 -8.54 -10.11 1.27
N LEU A 64 -9.21 -10.66 0.26
CA LEU A 64 -10.12 -11.78 0.41
C LEU A 64 -9.51 -13.03 -0.23
N THR A 65 -9.34 -14.07 0.58
CA THR A 65 -8.79 -15.36 0.19
C THR A 65 -9.84 -16.46 0.28
N TYR A 66 -9.50 -17.64 -0.23
CA TYR A 66 -10.30 -18.84 -0.01
C TYR A 66 -10.58 -19.07 1.48
N ARG A 67 -11.77 -19.56 1.76
CA ARG A 67 -12.24 -19.96 3.08
C ARG A 67 -12.72 -21.39 3.04
N ARG A 68 -12.70 -22.02 4.20
CA ARG A 68 -13.21 -23.37 4.43
C ARG A 68 -14.04 -23.35 5.71
N ASN A 69 -14.85 -24.38 5.90
CA ASN A 69 -15.72 -24.54 7.07
C ASN A 69 -16.75 -23.40 7.22
N PHE A 70 -17.15 -22.76 6.12
CA PHE A 70 -18.32 -21.87 6.14
C PHE A 70 -19.61 -22.69 6.08
N VAL A 71 -20.71 -22.12 6.59
CA VAL A 71 -22.04 -22.72 6.53
C VAL A 71 -22.36 -23.10 5.07
N PRO A 72 -22.84 -24.33 4.80
CA PRO A 72 -23.11 -24.78 3.43
C PRO A 72 -23.91 -23.74 2.63
N ILE A 73 -23.46 -23.45 1.42
CA ILE A 73 -24.19 -22.51 0.54
C ILE A 73 -25.56 -23.13 0.24
N ARG A 74 -26.62 -22.30 0.27
CA ARG A 74 -28.01 -22.73 0.09
C ARG A 74 -28.13 -23.72 -1.07
N ASN A 75 -28.79 -24.85 -0.80
CA ASN A 75 -29.00 -25.94 -1.76
C ASN A 75 -27.71 -26.62 -2.27
N SER A 76 -26.61 -26.56 -1.51
CA SER A 76 -25.36 -27.27 -1.81
C SER A 76 -24.72 -27.84 -0.54
N SER A 77 -23.77 -28.77 -0.70
CA SER A 77 -22.90 -29.26 0.37
C SER A 77 -21.54 -28.54 0.42
N LEU A 78 -21.36 -27.46 -0.36
CA LEU A 78 -20.09 -26.75 -0.46
C LEU A 78 -19.84 -25.92 0.81
N THR A 79 -18.73 -26.21 1.48
CA THR A 79 -18.25 -25.49 2.70
C THR A 79 -16.88 -24.84 2.49
N SER A 80 -16.35 -24.92 1.27
CA SER A 80 -15.06 -24.35 0.87
C SER A 80 -15.15 -23.80 -0.55
N ASP A 81 -14.52 -22.65 -0.78
CA ASP A 81 -14.37 -22.05 -2.11
C ASP A 81 -13.00 -22.30 -2.75
N ALA A 82 -12.15 -23.11 -2.11
CA ALA A 82 -10.89 -23.53 -2.69
C ALA A 82 -11.10 -24.29 -4.02
N GLY A 83 -10.39 -23.87 -5.07
CA GLY A 83 -10.43 -24.49 -6.40
C GLY A 83 -11.46 -23.89 -7.36
N TRP A 84 -12.45 -23.13 -6.88
CA TRP A 84 -13.50 -22.54 -7.74
C TRP A 84 -13.82 -21.07 -7.42
N GLY A 85 -13.45 -20.59 -6.23
CA GLY A 85 -13.80 -19.25 -5.74
C GLY A 85 -12.94 -18.09 -6.22
N CYS A 86 -11.91 -18.30 -7.06
CA CYS A 86 -10.90 -17.27 -7.36
C CYS A 86 -11.50 -15.99 -7.95
N MET A 87 -12.38 -16.13 -8.95
CA MET A 87 -13.08 -15.00 -9.57
C MET A 87 -14.03 -14.33 -8.59
N LEU A 88 -14.72 -15.10 -7.74
CA LEU A 88 -15.61 -14.57 -6.72
C LEU A 88 -14.85 -13.72 -5.68
N ARG A 89 -13.71 -14.19 -5.19
CA ARG A 89 -12.86 -13.44 -4.26
C ARG A 89 -12.29 -12.18 -4.89
N SER A 90 -11.89 -12.25 -6.16
CA SER A 90 -11.44 -11.08 -6.92
C SER A 90 -12.54 -10.04 -7.09
N GLY A 91 -13.76 -10.46 -7.43
CA GLY A 91 -14.94 -9.59 -7.50
C GLY A 91 -15.30 -8.97 -6.15
N GLN A 92 -15.22 -9.74 -5.06
CA GLN A 92 -15.42 -9.21 -3.71
C GLN A 92 -14.38 -8.14 -3.35
N MET A 93 -13.09 -8.34 -3.70
CA MET A 93 -12.05 -7.33 -3.48
C MET A 93 -12.32 -6.05 -4.27
N MET A 94 -12.72 -6.18 -5.55
CA MET A 94 -13.04 -5.04 -6.41
C MET A 94 -14.21 -4.22 -5.85
N ILE A 95 -15.31 -4.87 -5.46
CA ILE A 95 -16.49 -4.21 -4.89
C ILE A 95 -16.15 -3.59 -3.53
N ALA A 96 -15.43 -4.30 -2.66
CA ALA A 96 -15.03 -3.77 -1.36
C ALA A 96 -14.15 -2.52 -1.51
N GLN A 97 -13.22 -2.51 -2.48
CA GLN A 97 -12.39 -1.34 -2.78
C GLN A 97 -13.21 -0.18 -3.34
N ALA A 98 -14.18 -0.44 -4.22
CA ALA A 98 -15.08 0.59 -4.74
C ALA A 98 -15.93 1.21 -3.63
N LEU A 99 -16.47 0.39 -2.72
CA LEU A 99 -17.24 0.86 -1.56
C LEU A 99 -16.37 1.70 -0.62
N ALA A 100 -15.17 1.26 -0.30
CA ALA A 100 -14.26 2.04 0.54
C ALA A 100 -13.85 3.35 -0.14
N HIS A 101 -13.58 3.35 -1.44
CA HIS A 101 -13.33 4.58 -2.18
C HIS A 101 -14.52 5.54 -2.10
N HIS A 102 -15.75 5.03 -2.29
CA HIS A 102 -16.96 5.84 -2.28
C HIS A 102 -17.32 6.38 -0.89
N LYS A 103 -17.08 5.61 0.18
CA LYS A 103 -17.47 5.99 1.56
C LYS A 103 -16.36 6.65 2.37
N LEU A 104 -15.09 6.30 2.13
CA LEU A 104 -13.93 6.74 2.93
C LEU A 104 -12.91 7.54 2.11
N GLY A 105 -12.96 7.45 0.77
CA GLY A 105 -12.01 8.10 -0.13
C GLY A 105 -10.73 7.29 -0.41
N ARG A 106 -10.00 7.63 -1.49
CA ARG A 106 -8.74 6.97 -1.90
C ARG A 106 -7.60 7.12 -0.89
N SER A 107 -7.59 8.22 -0.14
CA SER A 107 -6.60 8.53 0.88
C SER A 107 -6.79 7.72 2.17
N TRP A 108 -7.92 7.03 2.35
CA TRP A 108 -8.15 6.21 3.53
C TRP A 108 -7.11 5.09 3.66
N ARG A 109 -6.64 4.89 4.89
CA ARG A 109 -5.68 3.86 5.29
C ARG A 109 -6.11 3.24 6.61
N LEU A 110 -5.65 2.02 6.89
CA LEU A 110 -5.82 1.40 8.19
C LEU A 110 -5.15 2.25 9.27
N PRO A 111 -5.75 2.39 10.46
CA PRO A 111 -5.09 2.99 11.59
C PRO A 111 -3.75 2.30 11.83
N CYS A 112 -2.69 3.08 12.02
CA CYS A 112 -1.44 2.52 12.50
C CYS A 112 -1.73 1.79 13.83
N PRO A 113 -1.21 0.58 14.05
CA PRO A 113 -1.26 -0.05 15.37
C PRO A 113 -0.38 0.72 16.37
N THR A 114 -0.76 1.95 16.73
CA THR A 114 -0.15 2.69 17.83
C THR A 114 -0.86 2.29 19.10
N ALA A 115 -0.09 1.62 19.97
CA ALA A 115 -0.31 1.37 21.39
C ALA A 115 -1.71 1.80 21.87
N ALA A 116 -2.62 0.82 22.00
CA ALA A 116 -3.75 0.99 22.89
C ALA A 116 -3.19 1.59 24.19
N SER A 117 -3.57 2.83 24.48
CA SER A 117 -3.23 3.51 25.71
C SER A 117 -3.46 2.53 26.85
N SER A 118 -2.38 2.12 27.50
CA SER A 118 -2.48 1.47 28.81
C SER A 118 -3.43 2.34 29.63
N PRO A 119 -4.52 1.81 30.21
CA PRO A 119 -5.30 2.59 31.15
C PRO A 119 -4.40 2.84 32.36
N ALA A 120 -3.75 4.01 32.37
CA ALA A 120 -3.05 4.53 33.52
C ALA A 120 -4.12 4.88 34.56
N GLY A 121 -4.28 3.99 35.55
CA GLY A 121 -4.82 4.28 36.87
C GLY A 121 -6.28 4.71 36.97
N ALA A 122 -7.12 3.81 37.49
CA ALA A 122 -8.06 4.15 38.55
C ALA A 122 -8.58 2.86 39.22
N LEU A 123 -7.97 2.60 40.39
CA LEU A 123 -8.44 1.84 41.55
C LEU A 123 -9.81 2.38 42.06
N PRO A 124 -10.52 1.75 43.02
CA PRO A 124 -10.05 0.93 44.16
C PRO A 124 -10.26 -0.59 44.05
#